data_AF-A0A170N0S0-F1
#
_entry.id   AF-A0A170N0S0-F1
#
_cell.length_a   1.000
_cell.length_b   1.000
_cell.length_c   1.000
_cell.angle_alpha   90.00
_cell.angle_beta   90.00
_cell.angle_gamma   90.00
#
_symmetry.space_group_name_H-M   'P 1'
#
loop_
_entity.id
_entity.type
_entity.pdbx_description
1 polymer ?
#
loop_
_entity_poly.entity_id
_entity_poly.type
_entity_poly.pdbx_seq_one_letter_code
_entity_poly.pdbx_strand_id
1 'polypeptide(L)'
;MAKVKPRVKVPKKASVNEVVTIKTLISHPMESGQRKDKKTGETIPRKIINKFAASFNGEPVFMADIEPSVSANPYIEFQMRIPESGAVRFEWTDDDGSVYDMEKKITVA
;
A
#
# COMPACT_ATOMS: atom_id res chain seq x y z
N MET A 1 -10.53 -15.63 8.12
CA MET A 1 -9.41 -14.80 7.64
C MET A 1 -9.84 -13.35 7.69
N ALA A 2 -9.01 -12.44 8.20
CA ALA A 2 -9.34 -11.01 8.22
C ALA A 2 -9.54 -10.52 6.78
N LYS A 3 -10.63 -9.78 6.52
CA LYS A 3 -10.93 -9.24 5.19
C LYS A 3 -9.82 -8.27 4.78
N VAL A 4 -9.17 -8.52 3.65
CA VAL A 4 -8.15 -7.60 3.12
C VAL A 4 -8.81 -6.26 2.82
N LYS A 5 -8.33 -5.21 3.49
CA LYS A 5 -8.94 -3.88 3.45
C LYS A 5 -7.85 -2.80 3.51
N PRO A 6 -7.69 -1.99 2.47
CA PRO A 6 -6.81 -0.83 2.50
C PRO A 6 -7.37 0.30 3.36
N ARG A 7 -6.46 1.10 3.93
CA ARG A 7 -6.70 2.35 4.63
C ARG A 7 -5.63 3.34 4.19
N VAL A 8 -6.04 4.52 3.79
CA VAL A 8 -5.11 5.59 3.39
C VAL A 8 -5.47 6.89 4.09
N LYS A 9 -4.44 7.63 4.50
CA LYS A 9 -4.56 8.98 5.04
C LYS A 9 -3.83 9.92 4.10
N VAL A 10 -4.61 10.78 3.46
CA VAL A 10 -4.18 11.84 2.53
C VAL A 10 -4.82 13.14 3.02
N PRO A 11 -4.09 14.26 3.12
CA PRO A 11 -4.70 15.55 3.38
C PRO A 11 -5.76 15.88 2.34
N LYS A 12 -6.89 16.46 2.77
CA LYS A 12 -7.94 16.88 1.82
C LYS A 12 -7.58 18.16 1.08
N LYS A 13 -6.70 18.97 1.67
CA LYS A 13 -6.25 20.26 1.16
C LYS A 13 -4.74 20.37 1.28
N ALA A 14 -4.12 21.09 0.35
CA ALA A 14 -2.71 21.46 0.36
C ALA A 14 -2.53 22.81 -0.37
N SER A 15 -1.46 23.53 -0.10
CA SER A 15 -1.05 24.67 -0.93
C SER A 15 -0.35 24.19 -2.20
N VAL A 16 -0.30 25.05 -3.23
CA VAL A 16 0.45 24.77 -4.46
C VAL A 16 1.90 24.44 -4.11
N ASN A 17 2.39 23.32 -4.60
CA ASN A 17 3.74 22.80 -4.36
C ASN A 17 4.07 22.42 -2.91
N GLU A 18 3.07 22.33 -2.03
CA GLU A 18 3.26 21.79 -0.67
C GLU A 18 3.68 20.31 -0.74
N VAL A 19 4.60 19.92 0.13
CA VAL A 19 4.99 18.52 0.32
C VAL A 19 4.15 17.94 1.44
N VAL A 20 3.31 16.95 1.10
CA VAL A 20 2.41 16.30 2.05
C VAL A 20 2.89 14.89 2.37
N THR A 21 2.65 14.46 3.61
CA THR A 21 2.87 13.07 4.03
C THR A 21 1.65 12.22 3.70
N ILE A 22 1.89 11.13 2.97
CA ILE A 22 0.91 10.10 2.65
C ILE A 22 1.19 8.88 3.53
N LYS A 23 0.14 8.34 4.17
CA LYS A 23 0.24 7.14 5.01
C LYS A 23 -0.74 6.10 4.51
N THR A 24 -0.27 4.88 4.31
CA THR A 24 -1.10 3.77 3.88
C THR A 24 -0.94 2.56 4.79
N LEU A 25 -2.01 1.78 4.91
CA LEU A 25 -2.02 0.52 5.64
C LEU A 25 -3.02 -0.43 5.01
N ILE A 26 -2.60 -1.65 4.66
CA ILE A 26 -3.49 -2.70 4.18
C ILE A 26 -3.56 -3.86 5.17
N SER A 27 -4.77 -4.32 5.52
CA SER A 27 -4.93 -5.50 6.40
C SER A 27 -4.53 -6.77 5.64
N HIS A 28 -3.36 -7.35 5.95
CA HIS A 28 -2.84 -8.52 5.25
C HIS A 28 -1.92 -9.34 6.17
N PRO A 29 -1.99 -10.70 6.18
CA PRO A 29 -1.19 -11.53 7.08
C PRO A 29 0.32 -11.51 6.78
N MET A 30 0.72 -11.26 5.53
CA MET A 30 2.12 -11.29 5.09
C MET A 30 2.83 -12.59 5.48
N GLU A 31 2.29 -13.73 5.04
CA GLU A 31 2.90 -15.03 5.31
C GLU A 31 4.25 -15.12 4.59
N SER A 32 5.33 -15.21 5.35
CA SER A 32 6.68 -14.99 4.82
C SER A 32 7.27 -16.19 4.09
N GLY A 33 6.64 -17.37 4.22
CA GLY A 33 7.20 -18.63 3.75
C GLY A 33 8.08 -19.35 4.77
N GLN A 34 8.40 -18.71 5.90
CA GLN A 34 9.32 -19.25 6.90
C GLN A 34 8.61 -19.98 8.06
N ARG A 35 7.31 -19.72 8.26
CA ARG A 35 6.54 -20.35 9.33
C ARG A 35 6.29 -21.82 8.99
N LYS A 36 6.29 -22.67 10.01
CA LYS A 36 5.89 -24.09 9.89
C LYS A 36 4.49 -24.31 10.44
N ASP A 37 3.73 -25.17 9.77
CA ASP A 37 2.45 -25.65 10.29
C ASP A 37 2.70 -26.53 11.52
N LYS A 38 1.94 -26.29 12.60
CA LYS A 38 2.18 -26.99 13.88
C LYS A 38 1.74 -28.45 13.85
N LYS A 39 0.82 -28.81 12.95
CA LYS A 39 0.28 -30.18 12.85
C LYS A 39 1.08 -31.01 11.87
N THR A 40 1.44 -30.46 10.71
CA THR A 40 2.16 -31.19 9.66
C THR A 40 3.68 -31.02 9.72
N GLY A 41 4.18 -29.94 10.33
CA GLY A 41 5.61 -29.60 10.37
C GLY A 41 6.15 -29.01 9.07
N GLU A 42 5.32 -28.90 8.03
CA GLU A 42 5.67 -28.36 6.71
C GLU A 42 5.77 -26.83 6.74
N THR A 43 6.60 -26.28 5.84
CA THR A 43 6.67 -24.83 5.62
C THR A 43 5.40 -24.33 4.95
N ILE A 44 4.80 -23.28 5.50
CA ILE A 44 3.64 -22.65 4.89
C ILE A 44 4.12 -21.81 3.72
N PRO A 45 3.50 -21.92 2.53
CA PRO A 45 3.89 -21.13 1.36
C PRO A 45 3.82 -19.63 1.63
N ARG A 46 4.77 -18.90 1.03
CA ARG A 46 4.76 -17.44 1.00
C ARG A 46 3.43 -16.94 0.41
N LYS A 47 2.85 -15.94 1.05
CA LYS A 47 1.74 -15.15 0.53
C LYS A 47 1.81 -13.74 1.13
N ILE A 48 2.30 -12.80 0.33
CA ILE A 48 2.47 -11.41 0.72
C ILE A 48 1.85 -10.45 -0.31
N ILE A 49 1.62 -9.21 0.13
CA ILE A 49 1.59 -8.09 -0.83
C ILE A 49 3.02 -7.92 -1.34
N ASN A 50 3.24 -8.06 -2.64
CA ASN A 50 4.56 -8.05 -3.26
C ASN A 50 4.87 -6.74 -3.99
N LYS A 51 3.86 -5.90 -4.24
CA LYS A 51 4.05 -4.60 -4.88
C LYS A 51 3.08 -3.57 -4.32
N PHE A 52 3.58 -2.35 -4.18
CA PHE A 52 2.77 -1.17 -3.93
C PHE A 52 3.10 -0.07 -4.95
N ALA A 53 2.07 0.57 -5.48
CA ALA A 53 2.19 1.72 -6.36
C ALA A 53 1.24 2.83 -5.92
N ALA A 54 1.70 4.07 -6.05
CA ALA A 54 0.88 5.26 -5.94
C ALA A 54 1.07 6.14 -7.18
N SER A 55 -0.03 6.64 -7.74
CA SER A 55 -0.02 7.58 -8.86
C SER A 55 -0.86 8.81 -8.54
N PHE A 56 -0.46 9.96 -9.07
CA PHE A 56 -1.18 11.22 -8.97
C PHE A 56 -1.60 11.67 -10.37
N ASN A 57 -2.90 11.86 -10.59
CA ASN A 57 -3.46 12.18 -11.91
C ASN A 57 -2.97 11.25 -13.04
N GLY A 58 -2.69 9.98 -12.70
CA GLY A 58 -2.19 8.96 -13.64
C GLY A 58 -0.66 8.86 -13.72
N GLU A 59 0.09 9.83 -13.18
CA GLU A 59 1.55 9.78 -13.16
C GLU A 59 2.08 9.04 -11.93
N PRO A 60 3.03 8.09 -12.07
CA PRO A 60 3.63 7.40 -10.92
C PRO A 60 4.36 8.36 -9.98
N VAL A 61 4.04 8.32 -8.69
CA VAL A 61 4.71 9.15 -7.66
C VAL A 61 5.49 8.33 -6.65
N PHE A 62 5.14 7.06 -6.46
CA PHE A 62 5.86 6.14 -5.59
C PHE A 62 5.63 4.70 -6.03
N MET A 63 6.68 3.88 -5.99
CA MET A 63 6.58 2.44 -6.21
C MET A 63 7.54 1.72 -5.26
N ALA A 64 7.11 0.56 -4.77
CA ALA A 64 7.95 -0.32 -3.96
C ALA A 64 7.66 -1.78 -4.27
N ASP A 65 8.72 -2.55 -4.45
CA ASP A 65 8.68 -4.00 -4.36
C ASP A 65 8.76 -4.38 -2.87
N ILE A 66 7.85 -5.24 -2.45
CA ILE A 66 7.68 -5.64 -1.05
C ILE A 66 8.11 -7.09 -0.90
N GLU A 67 8.99 -7.34 0.05
CA GLU A 67 9.55 -8.67 0.31
C GLU A 67 9.05 -9.25 1.65
N PRO A 68 9.19 -10.56 1.89
CA PRO A 68 8.63 -11.29 3.04
C PRO A 68 9.01 -10.80 4.44
N SER A 69 9.98 -9.90 4.56
CA SER A 69 10.40 -9.31 5.83
C SER A 69 9.57 -8.10 6.24
N VAL A 70 8.66 -7.61 5.38
CA VAL A 70 7.69 -6.59 5.77
C VAL A 70 6.61 -7.20 6.66
N SER A 71 6.34 -6.53 7.78
CA SER A 71 5.42 -7.01 8.81
C SER A 71 3.99 -7.17 8.29
N ALA A 72 3.23 -8.05 8.97
CA ALA A 72 1.79 -8.12 8.81
C ALA A 72 1.13 -6.74 8.94
N ASN A 73 0.07 -6.53 8.17
CA ASN A 73 -0.56 -5.24 7.94
C ASN A 73 0.41 -4.17 7.40
N PRO A 74 0.96 -4.36 6.18
CA PRO A 74 1.99 -3.47 5.63
C PRO A 74 1.60 -2.00 5.74
N TYR A 75 2.49 -1.21 6.32
CA TYR A 75 2.38 0.23 6.46
C TYR A 75 3.45 0.90 5.60
N ILE A 76 3.05 1.84 4.75
CA ILE A 76 3.96 2.60 3.90
C ILE A 76 3.69 4.08 4.10
N GLU A 77 4.73 4.83 4.39
CA GLU A 77 4.71 6.29 4.52
C GLU A 77 5.71 6.89 3.55
N PHE A 78 5.24 7.86 2.77
CA PHE A 78 6.08 8.60 1.83
C PHE A 78 5.59 10.04 1.71
N GLN A 79 6.42 10.89 1.12
CA GLN A 79 6.08 12.28 0.84
C GLN A 79 5.86 12.48 -0.65
N MET A 80 4.90 13.33 -1.00
CA MET A 80 4.70 13.77 -2.38
C MET A 80 4.46 15.28 -2.41
N ARG A 81 4.93 15.94 -3.47
CA ARG A 81 4.61 17.34 -3.74
C ARG A 81 3.26 17.41 -4.46
N ILE A 82 2.40 18.36 -4.08
CA ILE A 82 1.09 18.57 -4.69
C ILE A 82 1.14 19.79 -5.61
N PRO A 83 1.31 19.61 -6.94
CA PRO A 83 1.38 20.73 -7.87
C PRO A 83 0.00 21.34 -8.17
N GLU A 84 -1.05 20.52 -8.12
CA GLU A 84 -2.41 20.91 -8.48
C GLU A 84 -3.46 20.06 -7.75
N SER A 85 -4.74 20.41 -7.90
CA SER A 85 -5.83 19.55 -7.41
C SER A 85 -5.89 18.26 -8.23
N GLY A 86 -6.17 17.14 -7.58
CA GLY A 86 -6.16 15.87 -8.28
C GLY A 86 -6.56 14.69 -7.42
N ALA A 87 -6.30 13.49 -7.96
CA ALA A 87 -6.55 12.24 -7.30
C ALA A 87 -5.24 11.45 -7.14
N VAL A 88 -5.02 10.93 -5.94
CA VAL A 88 -3.98 9.93 -5.66
C VAL A 88 -4.65 8.56 -5.69
N ARG A 89 -4.21 7.70 -6.60
CA ARG A 89 -4.60 6.29 -6.68
C ARG A 89 -3.51 5.43 -6.06
N PHE A 90 -3.92 4.43 -5.30
CA PHE A 90 -3.07 3.50 -4.60
C PHE A 90 -3.41 2.08 -5.03
N GLU A 91 -2.40 1.25 -5.27
CA GLU A 91 -2.56 -0.14 -5.70
C GLU A 91 -1.62 -1.05 -4.92
N TRP A 92 -2.16 -2.15 -4.40
CA TRP A 92 -1.41 -3.24 -3.74
C TRP A 92 -1.63 -4.52 -4.53
N THR A 93 -0.55 -5.17 -4.93
CA THR A 93 -0.59 -6.47 -5.62
C THR A 93 -0.19 -7.58 -4.66
N ASP A 94 -1.00 -8.63 -4.60
CA ASP A 94 -0.76 -9.85 -3.80
C ASP A 94 -0.04 -10.91 -4.66
N ASP A 95 0.66 -11.84 -4.00
CA ASP A 95 1.26 -13.01 -4.64
C ASP A 95 0.22 -13.91 -5.35
N ASP A 96 -1.05 -13.87 -4.92
CA ASP A 96 -2.13 -14.59 -5.60
C ASP A 96 -2.68 -13.89 -6.86
N GLY A 97 -2.11 -12.74 -7.23
CA GLY A 97 -2.52 -11.94 -8.38
C GLY A 97 -3.66 -10.97 -8.11
N SER A 98 -4.26 -10.99 -6.90
CA SER A 98 -5.25 -9.99 -6.51
C SER A 98 -4.66 -8.59 -6.50
N VAL A 99 -5.45 -7.63 -6.95
CA VAL A 99 -5.14 -6.20 -6.85
C VAL A 99 -6.16 -5.54 -5.97
N TYR A 100 -5.67 -4.80 -4.98
CA TYR A 100 -6.49 -3.94 -4.13
C TYR A 100 -6.17 -2.49 -4.46
N ASP A 101 -7.19 -1.68 -4.68
CA ASP A 101 -7.02 -0.27 -5.01
C ASP A 101 -7.80 0.65 -4.08
N MET A 102 -7.36 1.91 -4.03
CA MET A 102 -8.08 2.99 -3.36
C MET A 102 -7.73 4.33 -4.00
N GLU A 103 -8.70 5.23 -4.08
CA GLU A 103 -8.49 6.60 -4.56
C GLU A 103 -8.81 7.63 -3.47
N LYS A 104 -8.01 8.70 -3.40
CA LYS A 104 -8.29 9.89 -2.60
C LYS A 104 -8.06 11.16 -3.40
N LYS A 105 -9.00 12.08 -3.26
CA LYS A 105 -8.90 13.43 -3.82
C LYS A 105 -8.16 14.36 -2.87
N ILE A 106 -7.35 15.24 -3.45
CA ILE A 106 -6.69 16.35 -2.77
C ILE A 106 -6.97 17.63 -3.56
N THR A 107 -7.33 18.69 -2.84
CA THR A 107 -7.63 19.99 -3.45
C THR A 107 -6.55 20.99 -3.09
N VAL A 108 -6.01 21.68 -4.09
CA VAL A 108 -5.10 22.80 -3.87
C VAL A 108 -5.89 24.08 -3.59
N ALA A 109 -5.48 24.83 -2.58
CA ALA A 109 -6.05 26.12 -2.18
C ALA A 109 -4.97 27.18 -1.98
#